data_AF-A0A814M5B6-F1
#
_entry.id   AF-A0A814M5B6-F1
#
_cell.length_a   1.000
_cell.length_b   1.000
_cell.length_c   1.000
_cell.angle_alpha   90.00
_cell.angle_beta   90.00
_cell.angle_gamma   90.00
#
_symmetry.space_group_name_H-M   'P 1'
#
loop_
_entity.id
_entity.type
_entity.pdbx_description
1 polymer ?
#
loop_
_entity_poly.entity_id
_entity_poly.type
_entity_poly.pdbx_seq_one_letter_code
_entity_poly.pdbx_strand_id
1 'polypeptide(L)'
;MINFISKHTRICRKFYSKSNAVKQSSTIIDLILHNGNYITETDVTECPFSDKCFVLAKLLINKPKNELKKIDCRNLSTENIPKIFSSIDQIDFNPIKNYLTIEGKWKFFKNEILKIVDSIAPLRKFP
;
A
#
# COMPACT_ATOMS: atom_id res chain seq x y z
N MET A 1 12.42 -12.50 10.08
CA MET A 1 11.56 -13.69 10.06
C MET A 1 11.35 -14.18 11.48
N ILE A 2 10.11 -14.12 11.97
CA ILE A 2 9.77 -14.45 13.36
C ILE A 2 8.90 -15.70 13.34
N ASN A 3 9.17 -16.64 14.24
CA ASN A 3 8.29 -17.78 14.49
C ASN A 3 7.19 -17.37 15.47
N PHE A 4 5.94 -17.62 15.11
CA PHE A 4 4.77 -17.26 15.90
C PHE A 4 4.19 -18.42 16.73
N ILE A 5 4.78 -19.62 16.64
CA ILE A 5 4.35 -20.80 17.40
C ILE A 5 5.24 -20.98 18.63
N SER A 6 4.63 -20.89 19.82
CA SER A 6 5.28 -21.10 21.12
C SER A 6 4.85 -22.39 21.83
N LYS A 7 3.75 -23.00 21.39
CA LYS A 7 3.20 -24.25 21.95
C LYS A 7 3.76 -25.48 21.22
N HIS A 8 3.83 -26.61 21.93
CA HIS A 8 4.25 -27.89 21.36
C HIS A 8 3.32 -28.34 20.24
N THR A 9 3.87 -28.65 19.07
CA THR A 9 3.12 -29.06 17.88
C THR A 9 3.09 -30.56 17.66
N ARG A 10 3.85 -31.32 18.45
CA ARG A 10 3.82 -32.78 18.45
C ARG A 10 3.80 -33.32 19.87
N ILE A 11 2.96 -34.30 20.13
CA ILE A 11 2.84 -35.00 21.41
C ILE A 11 2.94 -36.50 21.14
N CYS A 12 4.00 -37.12 21.62
CA CYS A 12 4.20 -38.56 21.53
C CYS A 12 3.99 -39.19 22.91
N ARG A 13 3.16 -40.23 22.99
CA ARG A 13 2.97 -41.02 24.21
C ARG A 13 3.43 -42.46 23.96
N LYS A 14 4.25 -43.00 24.85
CA LYS A 14 4.73 -44.39 24.78
C LYS A 14 4.57 -45.06 26.14
N PHE A 15 3.93 -46.23 26.14
CA PHE A 15 3.80 -47.06 27.33
C PHE A 15 5.00 -47.99 27.49
N TYR A 16 5.49 -48.13 28.72
CA TYR A 16 6.61 -49.00 29.08
C TYR A 16 6.11 -50.07 30.05
N SER A 17 5.99 -51.30 29.56
CA SER A 17 5.48 -52.44 30.33
C SER A 17 6.34 -52.76 31.56
N LYS A 18 7.66 -52.68 31.44
CA LYS A 18 8.60 -52.98 32.53
C LYS A 18 8.49 -52.03 33.73
N SER A 19 8.11 -50.78 33.50
CA SER A 19 7.96 -49.77 34.55
C SER A 19 6.48 -49.43 34.83
N ASN A 20 5.55 -50.14 34.19
CA ASN A 20 4.12 -49.87 34.20
C ASN A 20 3.75 -48.37 34.10
N ALA A 21 4.42 -47.65 33.20
CA ALA A 21 4.32 -46.18 33.12
C ALA A 21 4.21 -45.69 31.68
N VAL A 22 3.40 -44.64 31.48
CA VAL A 22 3.33 -43.90 30.22
C VAL A 22 4.33 -42.74 30.28
N LYS A 23 5.20 -42.63 29.28
CA LYS A 23 6.03 -41.44 29.09
C LYS A 23 5.47 -40.60 27.94
N GLN A 24 5.44 -39.29 28.13
CA GLN A 24 5.04 -38.32 27.11
C GLN A 24 6.24 -37.45 26.75
N SER A 25 6.44 -37.19 25.46
CA SER A 25 7.34 -36.17 24.96
C SER A 25 6.58 -35.18 24.10
N SER A 26 6.97 -33.91 24.19
CA SER A 26 6.36 -32.82 23.44
C SER A 26 7.44 -31.99 22.74
N THR A 27 7.25 -31.70 21.45
CA THR A 27 8.23 -30.96 20.64
C THR A 27 7.56 -29.86 19.81
N ILE A 28 8.31 -28.81 19.51
CA ILE A 28 7.91 -27.73 18.59
C ILE A 28 8.65 -27.98 17.28
N ILE A 29 7.99 -28.60 16.31
CA ILE A 29 8.62 -28.97 15.03
C ILE A 29 7.88 -28.37 13.81
N ASP A 30 6.63 -27.97 13.99
CA ASP A 30 5.85 -27.30 12.97
C ASP A 30 5.84 -25.80 13.30
N LEU A 31 6.20 -24.97 12.33
CA LEU A 31 6.48 -23.54 12.54
C LEU A 31 5.60 -22.68 11.64
N ILE A 32 5.21 -21.51 12.14
CA ILE A 32 4.64 -20.43 11.31
C ILE A 32 5.65 -19.29 11.30
N LEU A 33 6.30 -19.11 10.15
CA LEU A 33 7.27 -18.05 9.92
C LEU A 33 6.62 -16.93 9.12
N HIS A 34 6.65 -15.71 9.68
CA HIS A 34 6.09 -14.54 9.00
C HIS A 34 6.95 -13.30 9.24
N ASN A 35 7.00 -12.40 8.26
CA ASN A 35 7.84 -11.19 8.27
C ASN A 35 7.07 -9.89 8.57
N GLY A 36 5.76 -9.96 8.78
CA GLY A 36 4.91 -8.80 9.05
C GLY A 36 3.91 -9.03 10.19
N ASN A 37 3.10 -8.00 10.44
CA ASN A 37 2.19 -7.94 11.59
C ASN A 37 0.76 -8.42 11.25
N TYR A 38 0.61 -9.26 10.22
CA TYR A 38 -0.70 -9.79 9.83
C TYR A 38 -1.19 -10.89 10.77
N ILE A 39 -0.28 -11.62 11.44
CA ILE A 39 -0.66 -12.62 12.43
C ILE A 39 -1.04 -11.88 13.71
N THR A 40 -2.31 -12.01 14.09
CA THR A 40 -2.86 -11.42 15.32
C THR A 40 -2.88 -12.40 16.48
N GLU A 41 -3.03 -13.69 16.17
CA GLU A 41 -3.17 -14.74 17.16
C GLU A 41 -2.69 -16.05 16.56
N THR A 42 -2.09 -16.90 17.38
CA THR A 42 -1.72 -18.27 17.05
C THR A 42 -2.18 -19.22 18.14
N ASP A 43 -2.55 -20.43 17.74
CA ASP A 43 -2.90 -21.48 18.69
C ASP A 43 -2.46 -22.85 18.19
N VAL A 44 -2.37 -23.80 19.12
CA VAL A 44 -2.06 -25.20 18.84
C VAL A 44 -3.03 -26.08 19.59
N THR A 45 -3.74 -26.93 18.84
CA THR A 45 -4.81 -27.79 19.38
C THR A 45 -4.51 -29.25 19.05
N GLU A 46 -4.69 -30.15 20.01
CA GLU A 46 -4.43 -31.59 19.80
C GLU A 46 -5.27 -32.16 18.64
N CYS A 47 -4.66 -33.04 17.84
CA CYS A 47 -5.33 -33.77 16.78
C CYS A 47 -5.74 -35.16 17.29
N PRO A 48 -7.00 -35.59 17.14
CA PRO A 48 -7.45 -36.88 17.67
C PRO A 48 -6.91 -38.10 16.90
N PHE A 49 -6.36 -37.90 15.70
CA PHE A 49 -5.92 -38.98 14.81
C PHE A 49 -4.45 -38.86 14.36
N SER A 50 -3.69 -37.92 14.94
CA SER A 50 -2.26 -37.75 14.65
C SER A 50 -1.49 -37.43 15.92
N ASP A 51 -0.22 -37.82 15.98
CA ASP A 51 0.71 -37.37 17.01
C ASP A 51 1.12 -35.89 16.82
N LYS A 52 0.79 -35.29 15.67
CA LYS A 52 0.90 -33.86 15.41
C LYS A 52 -0.36 -33.11 15.81
N CYS A 53 -0.21 -31.93 16.39
CA CYS A 53 -1.29 -31.01 16.71
C CYS A 53 -1.66 -30.14 15.49
N PHE A 54 -2.89 -29.63 15.47
CA PHE A 54 -3.28 -28.57 14.55
C PHE A 54 -2.59 -27.27 14.95
N VAL A 55 -2.04 -26.58 13.96
CA VAL A 55 -1.41 -25.26 14.15
C VAL A 55 -2.28 -24.23 13.46
N LEU A 56 -2.75 -23.25 14.24
CA LEU A 56 -3.73 -22.25 13.83
C LEU A 56 -3.09 -20.87 13.85
N ALA A 57 -3.41 -20.04 12.86
CA ALA A 57 -3.06 -18.62 12.84
C ALA A 57 -4.23 -17.78 12.35
N LYS A 58 -4.49 -16.69 13.06
CA LYS A 58 -5.50 -15.70 12.70
C LYS A 58 -4.83 -14.53 11.99
N LEU A 59 -5.19 -14.33 10.74
CA LEU A 59 -4.67 -13.26 9.89
C LEU A 59 -5.62 -12.06 9.86
N LEU A 60 -5.11 -10.88 10.17
CA LEU A 60 -5.79 -9.61 9.92
C LEU A 60 -5.38 -9.10 8.53
N ILE A 61 -6.21 -9.37 7.54
CA ILE A 61 -6.05 -8.86 6.18
C ILE A 61 -7.04 -7.72 5.99
N ASN A 62 -6.53 -6.49 5.99
CA ASN A 62 -7.36 -5.33 5.67
C ASN A 62 -7.76 -5.41 4.20
N LYS A 63 -9.06 -5.27 3.92
CA LYS A 63 -9.54 -5.14 2.53
C LYS A 63 -8.82 -3.96 1.89
N PRO A 64 -8.30 -4.08 0.66
CA PRO A 64 -7.73 -2.95 -0.04
C PRO A 64 -8.77 -1.83 -0.06
N LYS A 65 -8.37 -0.63 0.36
CA LYS A 65 -9.22 0.54 0.23
C LYS A 65 -9.40 0.79 -1.27
N ASN A 66 -10.60 0.53 -1.77
CA ASN A 66 -11.00 0.95 -3.11
C ASN A 66 -11.28 2.47 -3.05
N GLU A 67 -10.24 3.26 -2.79
CA GLU A 67 -10.33 4.70 -3.00
C GLU A 67 -10.36 4.93 -4.51
N LEU A 68 -11.46 5.50 -5.00
CA LEU A 68 -11.55 5.98 -6.38
C LEU A 68 -10.42 6.98 -6.59
N LYS A 69 -9.45 6.60 -7.42
CA LYS A 69 -8.30 7.44 -7.74
C LYS A 69 -8.80 8.59 -8.60
N LYS A 70 -9.01 9.75 -7.98
CA LYS A 70 -9.33 10.97 -8.72
C LYS A 70 -8.10 11.43 -9.48
N ILE A 71 -8.25 11.66 -10.78
CA ILE A 71 -7.19 12.21 -11.62
C ILE A 71 -7.54 13.66 -11.94
N ASP A 72 -6.59 14.55 -11.72
CA ASP A 72 -6.67 15.95 -12.15
C ASP A 72 -6.27 16.04 -13.63
N CYS A 73 -7.22 16.39 -14.49
CA CYS A 73 -7.01 16.47 -15.94
C CYS A 73 -7.42 17.83 -16.50
N ARG A 74 -6.89 18.18 -17.68
CA ARG A 74 -7.33 19.34 -18.48
C ARG A 74 -7.85 18.86 -19.83
N ASN A 75 -8.90 19.50 -20.34
CA ASN A 75 -9.40 19.20 -21.67
C ASN A 75 -8.58 19.92 -22.74
N LEU A 76 -7.46 19.33 -23.13
CA LEU A 76 -6.60 19.79 -24.23
C LEU A 76 -7.03 19.13 -25.55
N SER A 77 -8.28 19.36 -25.95
CA SER A 77 -8.79 18.89 -27.23
C SER A 77 -8.10 19.58 -28.41
N THR A 78 -8.21 18.97 -29.59
CA THR A 78 -7.73 19.54 -30.87
C THR A 78 -8.35 20.89 -31.20
N GLU A 79 -9.51 21.23 -30.62
CA GLU A 79 -10.15 22.53 -30.76
C GLU A 79 -9.62 23.59 -29.78
N ASN A 80 -9.21 23.17 -28.58
CA ASN A 80 -8.74 24.06 -27.52
C ASN A 80 -7.26 24.42 -27.67
N ILE A 81 -6.44 23.49 -28.16
CA ILE A 81 -4.99 23.70 -28.33
C ILE A 81 -4.68 24.92 -29.23
N PRO A 82 -5.28 25.07 -30.43
CA PRO A 82 -5.04 26.24 -31.26
C PRO A 82 -5.44 27.56 -30.58
N LYS A 83 -6.55 27.57 -29.84
CA LYS A 83 -7.02 28.75 -29.09
C LYS A 83 -6.03 29.15 -28.00
N ILE A 84 -5.44 28.17 -27.31
CA ILE A 84 -4.40 28.39 -26.31
C ILE A 84 -3.18 29.03 -26.97
N PHE A 85 -2.71 28.50 -28.10
CA PHE A 85 -1.55 29.08 -28.80
C PHE A 85 -1.82 30.52 -29.26
N SER A 86 -2.95 30.77 -29.92
CA SER A 86 -3.31 32.12 -30.35
C SER A 86 -3.44 33.11 -29.19
N SER A 87 -3.88 32.65 -28.02
CA SER A 87 -3.97 33.49 -26.82
C SER A 87 -2.60 33.75 -26.20
N ILE A 88 -1.67 32.78 -26.26
CA ILE A 88 -0.29 32.94 -25.77
C ILE A 88 0.47 33.96 -26.62
N ASP A 89 0.28 33.93 -27.94
CA ASP A 89 0.92 34.87 -28.87
C ASP A 89 0.48 36.33 -28.63
N GLN A 90 -0.66 36.54 -27.96
CA GLN A 90 -1.17 37.87 -27.61
C GLN A 90 -0.69 38.39 -26.25
N ILE A 91 0.09 37.60 -25.49
CA ILE A 91 0.58 38.04 -24.18
C ILE A 91 1.64 39.12 -24.35
N ASP A 92 1.45 40.25 -23.66
CA ASP A 92 2.51 41.24 -23.48
C ASP A 92 3.48 40.78 -22.38
N PHE A 93 4.67 40.32 -22.79
CA PHE A 93 5.74 39.92 -21.88
C PHE A 93 6.65 41.08 -21.43
N ASN A 94 6.42 42.32 -21.88
CA ASN A 94 7.24 43.47 -21.43
C ASN A 94 7.34 43.63 -19.90
N PRO A 95 6.30 43.36 -19.09
CA PRO A 95 6.37 43.45 -17.63
C PRO A 95 7.37 42.49 -16.97
N ILE A 96 7.86 41.47 -17.69
CA ILE A 96 8.86 40.52 -17.16
C ILE A 96 10.17 41.22 -16.74
N LYS A 97 10.47 42.38 -17.34
CA LYS A 97 11.67 43.18 -17.04
C LYS A 97 11.64 43.78 -15.63
N ASN A 98 10.45 43.90 -15.03
CA ASN A 98 10.28 44.47 -13.70
C ASN A 98 10.68 43.50 -12.56
N TYR A 99 10.92 42.22 -12.88
CA TYR A 99 11.36 41.22 -11.90
C TYR A 99 12.88 41.14 -11.87
N LEU A 100 13.46 41.33 -10.68
CA LEU A 100 14.92 41.35 -10.46
C LEU A 100 15.54 39.94 -10.39
N THR A 101 14.76 38.93 -9.98
CA THR A 101 15.24 37.54 -9.82
C THR A 101 14.76 36.64 -10.95
N ILE A 102 15.53 35.59 -11.23
CA ILE A 102 15.19 34.58 -12.25
C ILE A 102 13.91 33.84 -11.85
N GLU A 103 13.76 33.51 -10.56
CA GLU A 103 12.58 32.86 -10.02
C GLU A 103 11.32 33.73 -10.18
N GLY A 104 11.45 35.06 -10.00
CA GLY A 104 10.37 36.00 -10.22
C GLY A 104 9.92 36.05 -11.67
N LYS A 105 10.86 36.08 -12.60
CA LYS A 105 10.59 36.03 -14.05
C LYS A 105 9.91 34.72 -14.45
N TRP A 106 10.41 33.59 -13.94
CA TRP A 106 9.82 32.28 -14.21
C TRP A 106 8.40 32.14 -13.65
N LYS A 107 8.17 32.66 -12.43
CA LYS A 107 6.84 32.68 -11.82
C LYS A 107 5.86 33.53 -12.61
N PHE A 108 6.27 34.71 -13.09
CA PHE A 108 5.45 35.56 -13.96
C PHE A 108 5.06 34.82 -15.25
N PHE A 109 6.04 34.26 -15.96
CA PHE A 109 5.81 33.51 -17.20
C PHE A 109 4.83 32.35 -16.99
N LYS A 110 5.06 31.55 -15.95
CA LYS A 110 4.20 30.41 -15.62
C LYS A 110 2.77 30.86 -15.28
N ASN A 111 2.60 31.98 -14.57
CA ASN A 111 1.29 32.49 -14.20
C ASN A 111 0.50 32.99 -15.41
N GLU A 112 1.13 33.72 -16.32
CA GLU A 112 0.46 34.23 -17.52
C GLU A 112 -0.02 33.09 -18.42
N ILE A 113 0.82 32.08 -18.63
CA ILE A 113 0.41 30.88 -19.38
C ILE A 113 -0.69 30.11 -18.64
N LEU A 114 -0.54 29.90 -17.33
CA LEU A 114 -1.55 29.17 -16.56
C LEU A 114 -2.90 29.87 -16.58
N LYS A 115 -2.97 31.21 -16.52
CA LYS A 115 -4.24 31.95 -16.64
C LYS A 115 -4.99 31.63 -17.93
N ILE A 116 -4.28 31.60 -19.06
CA ILE A 116 -4.86 31.28 -20.36
C ILE A 116 -5.32 29.82 -20.39
N VAL A 117 -4.45 28.90 -19.95
CA VAL A 117 -4.77 27.47 -19.93
C VAL A 117 -5.93 27.19 -18.98
N ASP A 118 -6.03 27.86 -17.84
CA ASP A 118 -7.14 27.76 -16.90
C ASP A 118 -8.44 28.34 -17.48
N SER A 119 -8.36 29.42 -18.25
CA SER A 119 -9.52 30.03 -18.91
C SER A 119 -10.10 29.13 -20.01
N ILE A 120 -9.26 28.44 -20.78
CA ILE A 120 -9.69 27.65 -21.95
C ILE A 120 -9.92 26.17 -21.58
N ALA A 121 -9.03 25.60 -20.76
CA ALA A 121 -9.01 24.20 -20.36
C ALA A 121 -8.80 24.07 -18.84
N PRO A 122 -9.82 24.42 -18.03
CA PRO A 122 -9.72 24.40 -16.57
C PRO A 122 -9.45 22.99 -16.05
N LEU A 123 -8.77 22.92 -14.91
CA LEU A 123 -8.50 21.67 -14.22
C LEU A 123 -9.81 21.03 -13.75
N ARG A 124 -10.04 19.78 -14.12
CA ARG A 124 -11.22 18.99 -13.73
C ARG A 124 -10.78 17.71 -13.05
N LYS A 125 -11.51 17.35 -11.99
CA LYS A 125 -11.36 16.08 -11.27
C LYS A 125 -12.27 15.05 -11.92
N PHE A 126 -11.68 14.01 -12.49
CA PHE A 126 -12.44 12.85 -12.96
C PHE A 126 -12.43 11.76 -11.88
N PRO A 127 -13.57 11.11 -11.62
CA PRO A 127 -13.68 10.01 -10.67
C PRO A 127 -12.92 8.75 -11.13
#